data_AF-A0AAN7VBF3-F1
#
_entry.id   AF-A0AAN7VBF3-F1
#
_cell.length_a   1.000
_cell.length_b   1.000
_cell.length_c   1.000
_cell.angle_alpha   90.00
_cell.angle_beta   90.00
_cell.angle_gamma   90.00
#
_symmetry.space_group_name_H-M   'P 1'
#
loop_
_entity.id
_entity.type
_entity.pdbx_description
1 polymer ?
#
loop_
_entity_poly.entity_id
_entity_poly.type
_entity_poly.pdbx_seq_one_letter_code
_entity_poly.pdbx_strand_id
1 'polypeptide(L)'
;MKKSKSSRIVIVSSWIAHFVKININNFNSYSNWFISKLRLFDYATSKLYNILFANELARRLKGSGITINSIHPGWVRTEIARDFLTIFQKFSKYARDAEEGAQTSIYVALSKDIDHVTGEYFDNCRLSTMPTAAQDVVLAKKIWEVSTDCVQLSKEECTPIEHILQCPTLQ
;
A
#
# COMPACT_ATOMS: atom_id res chain seq x y z
N MET A 1 -7.76 15.69 -8.78
CA MET A 1 -6.80 15.92 -7.68
C MET A 1 -5.98 17.21 -7.84
N LYS A 2 -5.48 17.59 -9.02
CA LYS A 2 -4.63 18.79 -9.23
C LYS A 2 -5.25 20.17 -8.92
N LYS A 3 -6.55 20.28 -8.58
CA LYS A 3 -7.18 21.54 -8.16
C LYS A 3 -6.93 21.91 -6.69
N SER A 4 -6.40 20.99 -5.88
CA SER A 4 -6.06 21.23 -4.47
C SER A 4 -4.57 21.55 -4.30
N LYS A 5 -4.24 22.52 -3.44
CA LYS A 5 -2.86 22.96 -3.14
C LYS A 5 -1.98 21.87 -2.49
N SER A 6 -2.59 20.87 -1.84
CA SER A 6 -1.91 19.70 -1.26
C SER A 6 -2.84 18.50 -1.43
N SER A 7 -2.45 17.53 -2.26
CA SER A 7 -3.23 16.31 -2.50
C SER A 7 -2.49 15.13 -1.90
N ARG A 8 -3.21 14.26 -1.19
CA ARG A 8 -2.64 13.09 -0.53
C ARG A 8 -3.34 11.81 -0.94
N ILE A 9 -2.57 10.76 -1.15
CA ILE A 9 -3.06 9.40 -1.40
C ILE A 9 -2.64 8.54 -0.21
N VAL A 10 -3.60 7.82 0.39
CA VAL A 10 -3.35 6.94 1.53
C VAL A 10 -3.68 5.51 1.13
N ILE A 11 -2.68 4.63 1.19
CA ILE A 11 -2.84 3.22 0.83
C ILE A 11 -2.90 2.35 2.09
N VAL A 12 -4.05 1.70 2.32
CA VAL A 12 -4.23 0.82 3.48
C VAL A 12 -3.55 -0.53 3.24
N SER A 13 -2.50 -0.77 4.02
CA SER A 13 -1.77 -2.04 4.10
C SER A 13 -2.05 -2.72 5.47
N SER A 14 -1.17 -3.62 5.90
CA SER A 14 -1.26 -4.37 7.14
C SER A 14 0.13 -4.80 7.62
N TRP A 15 0.32 -4.87 8.93
CA TRP A 15 1.58 -5.31 9.54
C TRP A 15 1.97 -6.75 9.17
N ILE A 16 1.01 -7.60 8.79
CA ILE A 16 1.29 -8.97 8.35
C ILE A 16 2.22 -9.02 7.11
N ALA A 17 2.31 -7.93 6.34
CA ALA A 17 3.23 -7.82 5.21
C ALA A 17 4.71 -8.00 5.60
N HIS A 18 5.07 -7.79 6.87
CA HIS A 18 6.43 -8.03 7.39
C HIS A 18 6.86 -9.50 7.32
N PHE A 19 5.91 -10.44 7.26
CA PHE A 19 6.22 -11.88 7.26
C PHE A 19 6.41 -12.48 5.86
N VAL A 20 6.18 -11.70 4.81
CA VAL A 20 6.27 -12.19 3.43
C VAL A 20 7.61 -11.81 2.82
N LYS A 21 8.22 -12.80 2.16
CA LYS A 21 9.35 -12.59 1.24
C LYS A 21 8.88 -12.98 -0.14
N ILE A 22 9.08 -12.09 -1.11
CA ILE A 22 8.68 -12.31 -2.51
C ILE A 22 9.91 -12.60 -3.32
N ASN A 23 9.83 -13.60 -4.18
CA ASN A 23 10.84 -13.86 -5.19
C ASN A 23 10.45 -13.09 -6.46
N ILE A 24 11.32 -12.20 -6.92
CA ILE A 24 11.12 -11.36 -8.12
C ILE A 24 10.87 -12.18 -9.40
N ASN A 25 11.26 -13.45 -9.42
CA ASN A 25 11.07 -14.35 -10.56
C ASN A 25 9.77 -15.16 -10.47
N ASN A 26 9.02 -15.06 -9.36
CA ASN A 26 7.76 -15.79 -9.19
C ASN A 26 6.77 -15.01 -8.30
N PHE A 27 6.12 -14.02 -8.89
CA PHE A 27 5.08 -13.19 -8.23
C PHE A 27 3.80 -13.95 -7.90
N ASN A 28 3.57 -15.07 -8.60
CA ASN A 28 2.39 -15.92 -8.46
C ASN A 28 2.74 -17.26 -7.81
N SER A 29 3.80 -17.29 -6.99
CA SER A 29 4.13 -18.46 -6.20
C SER A 29 3.04 -18.67 -5.16
N TYR A 30 1.96 -19.33 -5.56
CA TYR A 30 1.01 -19.92 -4.63
C TYR A 30 1.84 -20.69 -3.62
N SER A 31 1.83 -20.22 -2.37
CA SER A 31 2.45 -20.96 -1.28
C SER A 31 1.88 -22.38 -1.31
N ASN A 32 2.66 -23.38 -0.87
CA ASN A 32 2.22 -24.78 -0.80
C ASN A 32 0.73 -24.85 -0.46
N TRP A 33 -0.04 -25.69 -1.17
CA TRP A 33 -1.50 -25.78 -1.06
C TRP A 33 -2.04 -25.70 0.39
N PHE A 34 -1.30 -26.24 1.36
CA PHE A 34 -1.55 -26.10 2.81
C PHE A 34 -1.51 -24.67 3.37
N ILE A 35 -0.53 -23.84 2.99
CA ILE A 35 -0.36 -22.44 3.43
C ILE A 35 -1.36 -21.53 2.73
N SER A 36 -1.64 -21.78 1.44
CA SER A 36 -2.69 -21.10 0.68
C SER A 36 -4.09 -21.42 1.24
N LYS A 37 -4.29 -22.62 1.81
CA LYS A 37 -5.54 -22.99 2.52
C LYS A 37 -5.82 -22.11 3.73
N LEU A 38 -4.80 -21.48 4.34
CA LEU A 38 -4.96 -20.54 5.44
C LEU A 38 -5.27 -19.11 4.98
N ARG A 39 -5.27 -18.82 3.66
CA ARG A 39 -5.49 -17.51 2.98
C ARG A 39 -4.59 -16.35 3.43
N LEU A 40 -3.99 -16.44 4.61
CA LEU A 40 -3.25 -15.39 5.29
C LEU A 40 -1.98 -14.99 4.54
N PHE A 41 -1.30 -15.94 3.90
CA PHE A 41 -0.12 -15.65 3.09
C PHE A 41 -0.47 -14.82 1.86
N ASP A 42 -1.54 -15.17 1.14
CA ASP A 42 -1.99 -14.42 -0.04
C ASP A 42 -2.45 -13.01 0.37
N TYR A 43 -3.18 -12.91 1.48
CA TYR A 43 -3.53 -11.62 2.06
C TYR A 43 -2.29 -10.80 2.42
N ALA A 44 -1.32 -11.39 3.12
CA ALA A 44 -0.10 -10.70 3.50
C ALA A 44 0.72 -10.25 2.28
N THR A 45 0.75 -11.07 1.24
CA THR A 45 1.37 -10.75 -0.05
C THR A 45 0.67 -9.58 -0.72
N SER A 46 -0.67 -9.57 -0.75
CA SER A 46 -1.44 -8.42 -1.29
C SER A 46 -1.16 -7.13 -0.52
N LYS A 47 -0.97 -7.22 0.80
CA LYS A 47 -0.65 -6.07 1.65
C LYS A 47 0.78 -5.58 1.45
N LEU A 48 1.73 -6.49 1.17
CA LEU A 48 3.07 -6.10 0.73
C LEU A 48 3.03 -5.40 -0.64
N TYR A 49 2.23 -5.88 -1.60
CA TYR A 49 2.05 -5.21 -2.89
C TYR A 49 1.48 -3.80 -2.77
N ASN A 50 0.55 -3.56 -1.84
CA ASN A 50 0.07 -2.21 -1.56
C ASN A 50 1.20 -1.24 -1.14
N ILE A 51 2.17 -1.70 -0.35
CA ILE A 51 3.30 -0.86 0.09
C ILE A 51 4.25 -0.61 -1.08
N LEU A 52 4.61 -1.66 -1.83
CA LEU A 52 5.47 -1.56 -3.01
C LEU A 52 4.87 -0.61 -4.07
N PHE A 53 3.56 -0.70 -4.30
CA PHE A 53 2.82 0.19 -5.18
C PHE A 53 2.89 1.65 -4.69
N ALA A 54 2.65 1.89 -3.40
CA ALA A 54 2.72 3.24 -2.83
C ALA A 54 4.12 3.86 -3.02
N ASN A 55 5.18 3.07 -2.83
CA ASN A 55 6.56 3.54 -2.95
C ASN A 55 6.93 3.88 -4.39
N GLU A 56 6.59 3.02 -5.35
CA GLU A 56 6.86 3.28 -6.76
C GLU A 56 6.03 4.46 -7.28
N LEU A 57 4.78 4.60 -6.82
CA LEU A 57 3.95 5.76 -7.15
C LEU A 57 4.54 7.04 -6.53
N ALA A 58 5.03 7.01 -5.29
CA ALA A 58 5.72 8.16 -4.67
C ALA A 58 6.90 8.63 -5.53
N ARG A 59 7.69 7.69 -6.04
CA ARG A 59 8.84 7.99 -6.90
C ARG A 59 8.41 8.63 -8.22
N ARG A 60 7.30 8.17 -8.81
CA ARG A 60 6.73 8.71 -10.04
C ARG A 60 6.05 10.07 -9.86
N LEU A 61 5.56 10.36 -8.66
CA LEU A 61 4.91 11.62 -8.29
C LEU A 61 5.89 12.69 -7.78
N LYS A 62 7.19 12.38 -7.73
CA LYS A 62 8.21 13.34 -7.29
C LYS A 62 8.10 14.64 -8.10
N GLY A 63 8.08 15.78 -7.41
CA GLY A 63 7.94 17.10 -8.03
C GLY A 63 6.50 17.53 -8.37
N SER A 64 5.51 16.63 -8.26
CA SER A 64 4.11 16.97 -8.57
C SER A 64 3.35 17.70 -7.46
N GLY A 65 3.92 17.75 -6.25
CA GLY A 65 3.24 18.26 -5.05
C GLY A 65 2.19 17.30 -4.46
N ILE A 66 2.06 16.09 -5.00
CA ILE A 66 1.19 15.03 -4.47
C ILE A 66 2.03 14.09 -3.59
N THR A 67 1.58 13.83 -2.36
CA THR A 67 2.19 12.83 -1.48
C THR A 67 1.40 11.53 -1.49
N ILE A 68 2.09 10.41 -1.37
CA ILE A 68 1.46 9.10 -1.17
C ILE A 68 2.20 8.33 -0.10
N ASN A 69 1.46 7.75 0.85
CA ASN A 69 2.03 6.93 1.91
C ASN A 69 1.16 5.70 2.13
N SER A 70 1.76 4.66 2.70
CA SER A 70 1.07 3.44 3.09
C SER A 70 0.90 3.36 4.61
N ILE A 71 -0.16 2.69 5.08
CA ILE A 71 -0.49 2.65 6.51
C ILE A 71 -0.83 1.24 6.98
N HIS A 72 -0.65 0.99 8.27
CA HIS A 72 -1.30 -0.08 9.01
C HIS A 72 -2.36 0.52 9.96
N PRO A 73 -3.62 0.06 9.92
CA PRO A 73 -4.66 0.58 10.80
C PRO A 73 -4.59 0.02 12.24
N GLY A 74 -3.63 -0.86 12.54
CA GLY A 74 -3.63 -1.66 13.77
C GLY A 74 -4.43 -2.95 13.62
N TRP A 75 -4.54 -3.69 14.72
CA TRP A 75 -5.39 -4.87 14.82
C TRP A 75 -6.84 -4.43 15.04
N VAL A 76 -7.58 -4.21 13.95
CA VAL A 76 -8.97 -3.73 13.98
C VAL A 76 -9.94 -4.89 13.86
N ARG A 77 -11.04 -4.84 14.61
CA ARG A 77 -12.14 -5.81 14.49
C ARG A 77 -12.85 -5.61 13.16
N THR A 78 -12.37 -6.28 12.12
CA THR A 78 -12.93 -6.22 10.77
C THR A 78 -13.53 -7.57 10.39
N GLU A 79 -14.50 -7.53 9.48
CA GLU A 79 -15.15 -8.73 8.92
C GLU A 79 -14.19 -9.60 8.12
N ILE A 80 -12.98 -9.12 7.81
CA ILE A 80 -11.88 -9.92 7.24
C ILE A 80 -11.52 -11.09 8.17
N ALA A 81 -11.74 -10.97 9.49
CA ALA A 81 -11.51 -12.06 10.45
C ALA A 81 -12.53 -13.21 10.36
N ARG A 82 -13.62 -13.09 9.59
CA ARG A 82 -14.58 -14.21 9.40
C ARG A 82 -13.99 -15.35 8.59
N ASP A 83 -13.18 -15.03 7.58
CA ASP A 83 -12.61 -16.00 6.64
C ASP A 83 -11.17 -16.42 6.98
N PHE A 84 -10.53 -15.75 7.95
CA PHE A 84 -9.12 -15.90 8.28
C PHE A 84 -8.94 -16.34 9.74
N LEU A 85 -8.62 -17.63 9.94
CA LEU A 85 -8.21 -18.30 11.18
C LEU A 85 -9.00 -18.00 12.48
N THR A 86 -9.27 -19.05 13.23
CA THR A 86 -9.65 -19.03 14.67
C THR A 86 -8.73 -18.19 15.56
N ILE A 87 -7.50 -17.89 15.15
CA ILE A 87 -6.56 -17.06 15.92
C ILE A 87 -6.99 -15.58 15.97
N PHE A 88 -7.58 -15.05 14.89
CA PHE A 88 -8.10 -13.68 14.89
C PHE A 88 -9.29 -13.55 15.85
N GLN A 89 -10.12 -14.60 15.92
CA GLN A 89 -11.22 -14.68 16.86
C GLN A 89 -10.74 -14.77 18.32
N LYS A 90 -9.68 -15.55 18.60
CA LYS A 90 -9.09 -15.70 19.95
C LYS A 90 -8.54 -14.39 20.53
N PHE A 91 -8.05 -13.49 19.69
CA PHE A 91 -7.51 -12.19 20.11
C PHE A 91 -8.43 -11.00 19.80
N SER A 92 -9.69 -11.26 19.44
CA SER A 92 -10.69 -10.23 19.11
C SER A 92 -10.93 -9.21 20.22
N LYS A 93 -10.72 -9.58 21.48
CA LYS A 93 -10.81 -8.69 22.65
C LYS A 93 -9.71 -7.62 22.73
N TYR A 94 -8.60 -7.81 22.01
CA TYR A 94 -7.52 -6.82 21.89
C TYR A 94 -7.65 -5.99 20.61
N ALA A 95 -8.75 -6.17 19.87
CA ALA A 95 -8.97 -5.46 18.64
C ALA A 95 -9.55 -4.08 18.88
N ARG A 96 -8.97 -3.13 18.16
CA ARG A 96 -9.46 -1.78 18.02
C ARG A 96 -10.85 -1.78 17.39
N ASP A 97 -11.65 -0.82 17.77
CA ASP A 97 -12.85 -0.50 17.01
C ASP A 97 -12.51 0.23 15.69
N ALA A 98 -13.53 0.54 14.90
CA ALA A 98 -13.35 1.19 13.61
C ALA A 98 -12.82 2.62 13.74
N GLU A 99 -13.17 3.34 14.81
CA GLU A 99 -12.77 4.71 15.05
C GLU A 99 -11.28 4.78 15.41
N GLU A 100 -10.84 3.91 16.32
CA GLU A 100 -9.44 3.73 16.67
C GLU A 100 -8.61 3.23 15.48
N GLY A 101 -9.17 2.31 14.68
CA GLY A 101 -8.54 1.79 13.48
C GLY A 101 -8.35 2.83 12.37
N ALA A 102 -9.22 3.83 12.30
CA ALA A 102 -9.17 4.89 11.30
C ALA A 102 -8.11 5.96 11.60
N GLN A 103 -7.64 6.07 12.86
CA GLN A 103 -6.78 7.17 13.31
C GLN A 103 -5.54 7.36 12.45
N THR A 104 -4.79 6.28 12.14
CA THR A 104 -3.58 6.40 11.30
C THR A 104 -3.93 6.90 9.89
N SER A 105 -5.03 6.44 9.30
CA SER A 105 -5.47 6.90 7.98
C SER A 105 -5.84 8.38 7.99
N ILE A 106 -6.57 8.82 9.02
CA ILE A 106 -6.96 10.22 9.22
C ILE A 106 -5.72 11.10 9.43
N TYR A 107 -4.80 10.66 10.29
CA TYR A 107 -3.54 11.34 10.55
C TYR A 107 -2.74 11.53 9.25
N VAL A 108 -2.56 10.47 8.46
CA VAL A 108 -1.81 10.54 7.19
C VAL A 108 -2.51 11.45 6.17
N ALA A 109 -3.84 11.43 6.14
CA ALA A 109 -4.62 12.25 5.22
C ALA A 109 -4.62 13.75 5.59
N LEU A 110 -4.56 14.11 6.88
CA LEU A 110 -4.88 15.48 7.34
C LEU A 110 -3.77 16.20 8.11
N SER A 111 -2.81 15.48 8.71
CA SER A 111 -1.79 16.12 9.58
C SER A 111 -0.85 17.01 8.77
N LYS A 112 -0.68 18.27 9.17
CA LYS A 112 0.24 19.22 8.51
C LYS A 112 1.71 18.87 8.72
N ASP A 113 2.03 18.15 9.80
CA ASP A 113 3.41 17.79 10.18
C ASP A 113 4.09 16.88 9.15
N ILE A 114 3.31 16.28 8.25
CA ILE A 114 3.75 15.34 7.23
C ILE A 114 3.39 15.81 5.81
N ASP A 115 3.13 17.10 5.59
CA ASP A 115 2.78 17.67 4.28
C ASP A 115 3.79 17.34 3.16
N HIS A 116 5.05 17.07 3.51
CA HIS A 116 6.12 16.76 2.58
C HIS A 116 6.55 15.29 2.60
N VAL A 117 5.91 14.48 3.43
CA VAL A 117 6.29 13.07 3.60
C VAL A 117 5.60 12.24 2.54
N THR A 118 6.37 11.47 1.77
CA THR A 118 5.87 10.61 0.69
C THR A 118 6.76 9.38 0.55
N GLY A 119 6.16 8.25 0.17
CA GLY A 119 6.85 6.97 0.04
C GLY A 119 7.11 6.26 1.37
N GLU A 120 6.46 6.69 2.45
CA GLU A 120 6.67 6.17 3.79
C GLU A 120 5.56 5.23 4.25
N TYR A 121 5.85 4.52 5.35
CA TYR A 121 4.93 3.61 6.01
C TYR A 121 4.58 4.10 7.42
N PHE A 122 3.29 4.14 7.75
CA PHE A 122 2.81 4.60 9.04
C PHE A 122 2.10 3.50 9.82
N ASP A 123 2.35 3.50 11.13
CA ASP A 123 1.62 2.69 12.10
C ASP A 123 1.43 3.52 13.36
N ASN A 124 0.25 3.46 13.98
CA ASN A 124 -0.07 4.23 15.19
C ASN A 124 0.22 5.73 15.08
N CYS A 125 -0.23 6.35 13.98
CA CYS A 125 -0.03 7.78 13.69
C CYS A 125 1.43 8.25 13.70
N ARG A 126 2.40 7.35 13.47
CA ARG A 126 3.83 7.67 13.39
C ARG A 126 4.49 6.95 12.22
N LEU A 127 5.63 7.49 11.79
CA LEU A 127 6.52 6.77 10.88
C LEU A 127 6.94 5.45 11.53
N SER A 128 6.91 4.40 10.73
CA SER A 128 7.23 3.04 11.16
C SER A 128 8.14 2.37 10.14
N THR A 129 8.90 1.39 10.59
CA THR A 129 9.73 0.59 9.69
C THR A 129 8.83 -0.21 8.76
N MET A 130 9.02 -0.02 7.46
CA MET A 130 8.34 -0.80 6.43
C MET A 130 8.95 -2.21 6.29
N PRO A 131 8.20 -3.21 5.77
CA PRO A 131 8.74 -4.54 5.49
C PRO A 131 10.03 -4.47 4.65
N THR A 132 11.01 -5.30 4.95
CA THR A 132 12.32 -5.29 4.24
C THR A 132 12.14 -5.44 2.74
N ALA A 133 11.23 -6.32 2.29
CA ALA A 133 10.94 -6.50 0.87
C ALA A 133 10.37 -5.23 0.22
N ALA A 134 9.66 -4.38 0.96
CA ALA A 134 9.09 -3.14 0.45
C ALA A 134 10.14 -2.04 0.20
N GLN A 135 11.35 -2.19 0.74
CA GLN A 135 12.46 -1.25 0.56
C GLN A 135 13.23 -1.51 -0.75
N ASP A 136 12.96 -2.63 -1.42
CA ASP A 136 13.58 -2.98 -2.70
C ASP A 136 12.92 -2.20 -3.85
N VAL A 137 13.65 -1.21 -4.36
CA VAL A 137 13.22 -0.36 -5.48
C VAL A 137 13.04 -1.16 -6.78
N VAL A 138 13.87 -2.18 -7.00
CA VAL A 138 13.79 -3.02 -8.21
C VAL A 138 12.51 -3.86 -8.15
N LEU A 139 12.21 -4.41 -6.97
CA LEU A 139 10.98 -5.16 -6.74
C LEU A 139 9.75 -4.26 -6.93
N ALA A 140 9.75 -3.05 -6.36
CA ALA A 140 8.63 -2.11 -6.47
C ALA A 140 8.35 -1.73 -7.94
N LYS A 141 9.40 -1.43 -8.70
CA LYS A 141 9.29 -1.16 -10.14
C LYS A 141 8.74 -2.37 -10.90
N LYS A 142 9.22 -3.58 -10.59
CA LYS A 142 8.75 -4.79 -11.28
C LYS A 142 7.28 -5.09 -10.99
N ILE A 143 6.83 -4.90 -9.75
CA ILE A 143 5.41 -5.02 -9.38
C ILE A 143 4.56 -4.02 -10.13
N TRP A 144 5.03 -2.78 -10.29
CA TRP A 144 4.33 -1.78 -11.10
C TRP A 144 4.15 -2.25 -12.54
N GLU A 145 5.23 -2.69 -13.20
CA GLU A 145 5.19 -3.20 -14.58
C GLU A 145 4.19 -4.36 -14.74
N VAL A 146 4.26 -5.35 -13.85
CA VAL A 146 3.32 -6.49 -13.87
C VAL A 146 1.89 -6.02 -13.64
N SER A 147 1.67 -5.09 -12.70
CA SER A 147 0.34 -4.56 -12.41
C SER A 147 -0.24 -3.81 -13.60
N THR A 148 0.56 -2.97 -14.29
CA THR A 148 0.13 -2.23 -15.47
C THR A 148 -0.22 -3.16 -16.63
N ASP A 149 0.55 -4.24 -16.82
CA ASP A 149 0.25 -5.26 -17.83
C ASP A 149 -1.06 -5.99 -17.51
N CYS A 150 -1.29 -6.34 -16.24
CA CYS A 150 -2.52 -7.02 -15.80
C CYS A 150 -3.78 -6.17 -16.03
N VAL A 151 -3.70 -4.86 -15.84
CA VAL A 151 -4.83 -3.94 -16.07
C VAL A 151 -4.84 -3.33 -17.48
N GLN A 152 -3.93 -3.77 -18.37
CA GLN A 152 -3.84 -3.36 -19.77
C GLN A 152 -3.68 -1.84 -19.96
N LEU A 153 -3.01 -1.17 -19.02
CA LEU A 153 -2.71 0.26 -19.16
C LEU A 153 -1.60 0.47 -20.18
N SER A 154 -1.76 1.48 -21.02
CA SER A 154 -0.75 1.83 -22.02
C SER A 154 0.48 2.46 -21.35
N LYS A 155 1.61 2.46 -22.06
CA LYS A 155 2.83 3.13 -21.57
C LYS A 155 2.60 4.64 -21.41
N GLU A 156 1.80 5.25 -22.28
CA GLU A 156 1.45 6.67 -22.20
C GLU A 156 0.66 6.98 -20.92
N GLU A 157 -0.29 6.12 -20.52
CA GLU A 157 -1.05 6.26 -19.27
C GLU A 157 -0.18 6.07 -18.02
N CYS A 158 0.97 5.38 -18.17
CA CYS A 158 1.91 5.09 -17.09
C CYS A 158 3.11 6.06 -17.03
N THR A 159 3.21 7.02 -17.95
CA THR A 159 4.32 7.98 -17.97
C THR A 159 4.25 8.97 -16.80
N PRO A 160 5.41 9.52 -16.35
CA PRO A 160 5.43 10.55 -15.34
C PRO A 160 4.52 11.72 -15.72
N ILE A 161 3.82 12.26 -14.72
CA ILE A 161 2.78 13.29 -14.86
C ILE A 161 3.27 14.54 -15.63
N GLU A 162 4.58 14.75 -15.73
CA GLU A 162 5.22 15.81 -16.51
C GLU A 162 4.85 15.79 -17.99
N HIS A 163 4.66 14.62 -18.63
CA HIS A 163 4.24 14.52 -20.04
C HIS A 163 2.74 14.79 -20.25
N ILE A 164 1.90 14.52 -19.24
CA ILE A 164 0.45 14.79 -19.31
C ILE A 164 0.18 16.32 -19.33
N LEU A 165 1.13 17.14 -18.86
CA LEU A 165 1.03 18.61 -18.91
C LEU A 165 1.20 19.19 -20.33
N GLN A 166 1.60 18.38 -21.32
CA GLN A 166 1.71 18.80 -22.72
C GLN A 166 0.60 18.22 -23.61
N CYS A 167 -0.34 17.46 -23.04
CA CYS A 167 -1.42 16.84 -23.82
C CYS A 167 -2.55 17.86 -24.07
N PRO A 168 -2.80 18.31 -25.32
CA PRO A 168 -3.75 19.38 -25.61
C PRO A 168 -5.23 18.98 -25.43
N THR A 169 -5.51 17.69 -25.22
CA THR A 169 -6.86 17.11 -25.22
C THR A 169 -7.60 17.19 -23.89
N LEU A 170 -7.02 17.82 -22.87
CA LEU A 170 -7.64 18.02 -21.55
C LEU A 170 -7.74 19.51 -21.12
N GLN A 171 -7.54 20.45 -22.06
CA GLN A 171 -7.92 21.86 -21.92
C GLN A 171 -9.21 22.12 -22.68
#